data_AF-A0A843GD78-F1
#
_entry.id   AF-A0A843GD78-F1
#
_cell.length_a   1.000
_cell.length_b   1.000
_cell.length_c   1.000
_cell.angle_alpha   90.00
_cell.angle_beta   90.00
_cell.angle_gamma   90.00
#
_symmetry.space_group_name_H-M   'P 1'
#
loop_
_entity.id
_entity.type
_entity.pdbx_description
1 polymer ?
#
loop_
_entity_poly.entity_id
_entity_poly.type
_entity_poly.pdbx_seq_one_letter_code
_entity_poly.pdbx_strand_id
1 'polypeptide(L)'
;MISFFICLLALILSYFIYGRFLERIVGVDETHVTPAYRMENGVDYVPMNKYRNLLIHFLNIAGLGPIFGAIQGALFGPVAFLW
;
A
#
# COMPACT_ATOMS: atom_id res chain seq x y z
N MET A 1 16.07 -15.45 -12.37
CA MET A 1 15.18 -14.66 -13.26
C MET A 1 13.78 -15.26 -13.35
N ILE A 2 13.61 -16.58 -13.49
CA ILE A 2 12.28 -17.22 -13.53
C ILE A 2 11.43 -16.91 -12.27
N SER A 3 12.03 -17.02 -11.08
CA SER A 3 11.37 -16.70 -9.80
C SER A 3 10.81 -15.27 -9.75
N PHE A 4 11.54 -14.29 -10.28
CA PHE A 4 11.09 -12.89 -10.35
C PHE A 4 9.79 -12.77 -11.16
N PHE A 5 9.71 -13.39 -12.34
CA PHE A 5 8.51 -13.35 -13.16
C PHE A 5 7.33 -14.10 -12.51
N ILE A 6 7.59 -15.22 -11.80
CA ILE A 6 6.55 -15.93 -11.05
C ILE A 6 5.97 -15.03 -9.95
N CYS A 7 6.83 -14.38 -9.15
CA CYS A 7 6.36 -13.47 -8.09
C CYS A 7 5.61 -12.27 -8.67
N LEU A 8 6.08 -11.68 -9.78
CA LEU A 8 5.40 -10.58 -10.45
C LEU A 8 4.00 -10.99 -10.93
N LEU A 9 3.89 -12.16 -11.55
CA LEU A 9 2.63 -12.67 -12.07
C LEU A 9 1.66 -13.02 -10.93
N ALA A 10 2.16 -13.62 -9.84
CA ALA A 10 1.39 -13.87 -8.62
C ALA A 10 0.87 -12.56 -7.99
N LEU A 11 1.69 -11.51 -7.93
CA LEU A 11 1.29 -10.20 -7.42
C LEU A 11 0.15 -9.59 -8.25
N ILE A 12 0.29 -9.60 -9.58
CA ILE A 12 -0.71 -9.07 -10.50
C ILE A 12 -2.03 -9.85 -10.37
N LEU A 13 -1.97 -11.19 -10.40
CA LEU A 13 -3.18 -12.02 -10.25
C LEU A 13 -3.84 -11.80 -8.89
N SER A 14 -3.07 -11.77 -7.82
CA SER A 14 -3.58 -11.57 -6.46
C SER A 14 -4.27 -10.21 -6.33
N TYR A 15 -3.72 -9.15 -6.92
CA TYR A 15 -4.35 -7.83 -6.93
C TYR A 15 -5.79 -7.86 -7.47
N PHE A 16 -6.00 -8.51 -8.62
CA PHE A 16 -7.33 -8.58 -9.23
C PHE A 16 -8.28 -9.55 -8.51
N ILE A 17 -7.79 -10.75 -8.15
CA ILE A 17 -8.62 -11.78 -7.52
C ILE A 17 -9.02 -11.34 -6.12
N TYR A 18 -8.04 -10.98 -5.29
CA TYR A 18 -8.26 -10.61 -3.91
C TYR A 18 -8.92 -9.23 -3.78
N GLY A 19 -8.55 -8.27 -4.63
CA GLY A 19 -9.19 -6.95 -4.66
C GLY A 19 -10.70 -7.05 -4.92
N ARG A 20 -11.10 -7.82 -5.93
CA ARG A 20 -12.51 -8.02 -6.27
C ARG A 20 -13.27 -8.87 -5.24
N PHE A 21 -12.58 -9.79 -4.56
CA PHE A 21 -13.14 -10.54 -3.44
C PHE A 21 -13.40 -9.62 -2.24
N LEU A 22 -12.43 -8.78 -1.88
CA LEU A 22 -12.57 -7.81 -0.80
C LEU A 22 -13.67 -6.79 -1.07
N GLU A 23 -13.76 -6.27 -2.29
CA GLU A 23 -14.81 -5.33 -2.68
C GLU A 23 -16.21 -5.86 -2.38
N ARG A 24 -16.44 -7.16 -2.64
CA ARG A 24 -17.70 -7.86 -2.33
C ARG A 24 -17.96 -8.01 -0.83
N ILE A 25 -16.93 -8.21 -0.03
CA ILE A 25 -17.06 -8.40 1.43
C ILE A 25 -17.33 -7.06 2.12
N VAL A 26 -16.55 -6.03 1.75
CA VAL A 26 -16.60 -4.72 2.40
C VAL A 26 -17.83 -3.92 1.97
N GLY A 27 -18.40 -4.22 0.80
CA GLY A 27 -19.57 -3.52 0.29
C GLY A 27 -19.22 -2.08 -0.08
N VAL A 28 -18.27 -1.91 -1.01
CA VAL A 28 -17.82 -0.59 -1.47
C VAL A 28 -18.98 0.13 -2.14
N ASP A 29 -19.33 1.29 -1.63
CA ASP A 29 -20.34 2.18 -2.21
C ASP A 29 -19.67 3.48 -2.67
N GLU A 30 -19.64 3.67 -3.99
CA GLU A 30 -19.02 4.83 -4.63
C GLU A 30 -19.75 6.15 -4.36
N THR A 31 -20.99 6.11 -3.86
CA THR A 31 -21.76 7.31 -3.51
C THR A 31 -21.37 7.89 -2.14
N HIS A 32 -20.62 7.13 -1.34
CA HIS A 32 -20.18 7.59 -0.02
C HIS A 32 -19.11 8.67 -0.12
N VAL A 33 -19.45 9.86 0.37
CA VAL A 33 -18.48 10.94 0.59
C VAL A 33 -17.43 10.51 1.61
N THR A 34 -16.15 10.59 1.24
CA THR A 34 -15.05 10.18 2.12
C THR A 34 -14.99 11.07 3.36
N PRO A 35 -14.49 10.56 4.51
CA PRO A 35 -14.37 11.35 5.74
C PRO A 35 -13.58 12.64 5.56
N ALA A 36 -12.61 12.67 4.63
CA ALA A 36 -11.84 13.85 4.29
C ALA A 36 -12.71 15.06 3.92
N TYR A 37 -13.84 14.83 3.25
CA TYR A 37 -14.79 15.88 2.87
C TYR A 37 -15.97 16.00 3.86
N ARG A 38 -16.45 14.89 4.44
CA ARG A 38 -17.59 14.90 5.37
C ARG A 38 -17.25 15.53 6.73
N MET A 39 -16.02 15.34 7.21
CA MET A 39 -15.55 15.73 8.53
C MET A 39 -14.40 16.74 8.46
N GLU A 40 -14.32 17.52 7.38
CA GLU A 40 -13.24 18.46 7.13
C GLU A 40 -13.01 19.40 8.33
N ASN A 41 -11.82 19.33 8.92
CA ASN A 41 -11.45 20.12 10.10
C ASN A 41 -10.10 20.85 9.95
N GLY A 42 -9.42 20.70 8.80
CA GLY A 42 -8.15 21.36 8.52
C GLY A 42 -6.93 20.77 9.24
N VAL A 43 -7.12 19.75 10.09
CA VAL A 43 -6.05 19.12 10.88
C VAL A 43 -5.99 17.62 10.62
N ASP A 44 -7.04 16.87 10.96
CA ASP A 44 -7.13 15.42 10.80
C ASP A 44 -7.76 15.03 9.45
N TYR A 45 -8.73 15.81 8.99
CA TYR A 45 -9.46 15.59 7.74
C TYR A 45 -9.26 16.79 6.83
N VAL A 46 -8.36 16.62 5.86
CA VAL A 46 -8.02 17.65 4.88
C VAL A 46 -8.20 17.08 3.46
N PRO A 47 -9.15 17.59 2.67
CA PRO A 47 -9.28 17.25 1.27
C PRO A 47 -7.98 17.46 0.50
N MET A 48 -7.60 16.47 -0.31
CA MET A 48 -6.35 16.53 -1.06
C MET A 48 -6.52 15.96 -2.46
N ASN A 49 -5.78 16.53 -3.42
CA ASN A 49 -5.68 15.97 -4.76
C ASN A 49 -5.13 14.55 -4.70
N LYS A 50 -5.78 13.62 -5.41
CA LYS A 50 -5.42 12.20 -5.52
C LYS A 50 -3.92 11.96 -5.79
N TYR A 51 -3.31 12.74 -6.68
CA TYR A 51 -1.88 12.58 -7.00
C TYR A 51 -0.96 12.97 -5.86
N ARG A 52 -1.29 14.06 -5.14
CA ARG A 52 -0.51 14.48 -3.97
C ARG A 52 -0.64 13.44 -2.86
N ASN A 53 -1.85 12.95 -2.61
CA ASN A 53 -2.08 11.93 -1.60
C ASN A 53 -1.31 10.63 -1.92
N LEU A 54 -1.37 10.18 -3.17
CA LEU A 54 -0.60 9.02 -3.64
C LEU A 54 0.89 9.19 -3.40
N LEU A 55 1.45 10.36 -3.72
CA LEU A 55 2.88 10.63 -3.56
C LEU A 55 3.31 10.63 -2.09
N ILE A 56 2.49 11.19 -1.19
CA ILE A 56 2.76 11.17 0.25
C ILE A 56 2.77 9.73 0.77
N HIS A 57 1.76 8.93 0.41
CA HIS A 57 1.71 7.52 0.78
C HIS A 57 2.90 6.74 0.23
N PHE A 58 3.26 6.97 -1.04
CA PHE A 58 4.42 6.35 -1.67
C PHE A 58 5.72 6.71 -0.93
N LEU A 59 5.92 7.99 -0.62
CA LEU A 59 7.10 8.47 0.10
C LEU A 59 7.18 7.86 1.50
N ASN A 60 6.06 7.75 2.20
CA ASN A 60 6.00 7.14 3.53
C ASN A 60 6.37 5.66 3.50
N ILE A 61 5.97 4.91 2.45
CA ILE A 61 6.36 3.49 2.30
C ILE A 61 7.83 3.38 1.88
N ALA A 62 8.22 4.14 0.86
CA ALA A 62 9.57 4.10 0.30
C ALA A 62 10.63 4.56 1.31
N GLY A 63 10.32 5.54 2.17
CA GLY A 63 11.22 6.04 3.18
C GLY A 63 11.49 5.06 4.32
N LEU A 64 10.52 4.21 4.65
CA LEU A 64 10.68 3.19 5.70
C LEU A 64 11.52 1.99 5.22
N GLY A 65 11.49 1.68 3.93
CA GLY A 65 12.19 0.54 3.34
C GLY A 65 13.69 0.47 3.64
N PRO A 66 14.49 1.54 3.36
CA PRO A 66 15.92 1.55 3.64
C PRO A 66 16.28 1.36 5.11
N ILE A 67 15.47 1.91 6.01
CA ILE A 67 15.69 1.81 7.46
C ILE A 67 15.43 0.37 7.92
N PHE A 68 14.26 -0.19 7.61
CA PHE A 68 13.92 -1.56 8.01
C PHE A 68 14.80 -2.59 7.32
N GLY A 69 15.12 -2.40 6.03
CA GLY A 69 15.99 -3.29 5.27
C GLY A 69 17.41 -3.34 5.85
N ALA A 70 17.98 -2.18 6.21
CA ALA A 70 19.30 -2.13 6.83
C ALA A 70 19.31 -2.82 8.20
N ILE A 71 18.29 -2.56 9.03
CA ILE A 71 18.14 -3.21 10.35
C ILE A 71 17.98 -4.72 10.20
N GLN A 72 17.11 -5.18 9.28
CA GLN A 72 16.92 -6.61 9.05
C GLN A 72 18.17 -7.29 8.51
N GLY A 73 18.90 -6.64 7.60
CA GLY A 73 20.19 -7.14 7.12
C GLY A 73 21.23 -7.25 8.24
N ALA A 74 21.26 -6.29 9.17
CA ALA A 74 22.16 -6.33 10.32
C ALA A 74 21.81 -7.42 11.34
N LEU A 75 20.51 -7.65 11.60
CA LEU A 75 20.04 -8.61 12.60
C LEU A 75 19.97 -10.06 12.09
N PHE A 76 19.55 -10.25 10.84
CA PHE A 76 19.21 -11.57 10.29
C PHE A 76 20.11 -11.99 9.11
N GLY A 77 21.02 -11.12 8.67
CA GLY A 77 21.93 -11.42 7.58
C GLY A 77 21.18 -11.80 6.30
N PRO A 78 21.64 -12.81 5.54
CA PRO A 78 21.02 -13.21 4.27
C PRO A 78 19.57 -13.72 4.39
N VAL A 79 19.11 -14.12 5.58
CA VAL A 79 17.72 -14.56 5.79
C VAL A 79 16.73 -13.41 5.66
N ALA A 80 17.19 -12.16 5.82
CA ALA A 80 16.38 -10.95 5.62
C ALA A 80 15.76 -10.86 4.22
N PHE A 81 16.35 -11.50 3.20
CA PHE A 81 15.82 -11.50 1.83
C PHE A 81 14.61 -12.43 1.62
N LEU A 82 14.26 -13.25 2.62
CA LEU A 82 13.08 -14.13 2.58
C LEU A 82 11.83 -13.45 3.15
N TRP A 83 11.99 -12.29 3.79
CA TRP A 83 10.92 -11.48 4.35
C TRP A 83 10.38 -10.49 3.31
#